data_AF-A0A3C0TH90-F1
#
_entry.id   AF-A0A3C0TH90-F1
#
_cell.length_a   1.000
_cell.length_b   1.000
_cell.length_c   1.000
_cell.angle_alpha   90.00
_cell.angle_beta   90.00
_cell.angle_gamma   90.00
#
_symmetry.space_group_name_H-M   'P 1'
#
loop_
_entity.id
_entity.type
_entity.pdbx_description
1 polymer ?
#
loop_
_entity_poly.entity_id
_entity_poly.type
_entity_poly.pdbx_seq_one_letter_code
_entity_poly.pdbx_strand_id
1 'polypeptide(L)'
;VSGVELLDTPGILWPKFDDPMTGLHLAWIGAIRDEILPITDMALDLIEYLNGIDKTYIGQKYNISNNGDSTDTLMEIATARGCVKKGGETDYDKAAKLLIDDFRGVKLGRITIECVEEVMRNE
;
A
#
# COMPACT_ATOMS: atom_id res chain seq x y z
N VAL A 1 -8.51 22.04 -39.44
CA VAL A 1 -8.45 21.14 -38.28
C VAL A 1 -7.94 21.97 -37.12
N SER A 2 -8.80 22.36 -36.20
CA SER A 2 -8.38 23.03 -34.96
C SER A 2 -7.65 21.99 -34.12
N GLY A 3 -6.31 22.04 -34.15
CA GLY A 3 -5.44 21.14 -33.39
C GLY A 3 -5.43 21.51 -31.92
N VAL A 4 -5.37 20.50 -31.05
CA VAL A 4 -5.13 20.69 -29.62
C VAL A 4 -3.64 20.97 -29.43
N GLU A 5 -3.30 22.08 -28.78
CA GLU A 5 -1.94 22.38 -28.33
C GLU A 5 -1.81 21.98 -26.86
N LEU A 6 -0.83 21.13 -26.54
CA LEU A 6 -0.56 20.65 -25.18
C LEU A 6 0.76 21.24 -24.68
N LEU A 7 0.72 21.83 -23.50
CA LEU A 7 1.92 22.30 -22.81
C LEU A 7 2.55 21.14 -22.03
N ASP A 8 3.82 20.86 -22.29
CA ASP A 8 4.56 19.73 -21.69
C ASP A 8 5.06 19.98 -20.25
N THR A 9 4.82 21.19 -19.72
CA THR A 9 5.11 21.53 -18.32
C THR A 9 3.80 21.52 -17.52
N PRO A 10 3.44 20.41 -16.85
CA PRO A 10 2.23 20.38 -16.03
C PRO A 10 2.36 21.35 -14.86
N GLY A 11 1.25 21.97 -14.45
CA GLY A 11 1.21 22.72 -13.21
C GLY A 11 1.33 21.79 -12.01
N ILE A 12 2.15 22.17 -11.02
CA ILE A 12 2.25 21.45 -9.74
C ILE A 12 1.40 22.20 -8.71
N LEU A 13 0.38 21.54 -8.18
CA LEU A 13 -0.38 22.04 -7.03
C LEU A 13 0.16 21.39 -5.76
N TRP A 14 0.30 22.19 -4.70
CA TRP A 14 0.62 21.69 -3.38
C TRP A 14 -0.70 21.37 -2.66
N PRO A 15 -1.03 20.10 -2.43
CA PRO A 15 -2.22 19.77 -1.65
C PRO A 15 -2.00 20.15 -0.18
N LYS A 16 -2.98 20.83 0.43
CA LYS A 16 -3.11 20.83 1.89
C LYS A 16 -3.90 19.59 2.25
N PHE A 17 -3.33 18.73 3.07
CA PHE A 17 -4.01 17.53 3.55
C PHE A 17 -4.63 17.84 4.91
N ASP A 18 -5.96 17.91 4.95
CA ASP A 18 -6.69 18.03 6.22
C ASP A 18 -7.01 16.64 6.81
N ASP A 19 -7.08 15.62 5.95
CA ASP A 19 -7.34 14.23 6.31
C ASP A 19 -6.04 13.37 6.26
N PRO A 20 -5.66 12.71 7.38
CA PRO A 20 -4.50 11.81 7.43
C PRO A 20 -4.58 10.64 6.45
N MET A 21 -5.79 10.14 6.14
CA MET A 21 -5.96 8.99 5.25
C MET A 21 -5.53 9.30 3.82
N THR A 22 -5.79 10.51 3.35
CA THR A 22 -5.28 11.02 2.07
C THR A 22 -3.75 10.90 1.98
N GLY A 23 -3.04 11.20 3.08
CA GLY A 23 -1.59 11.03 3.16
C GLY A 23 -1.16 9.57 3.00
N LEU A 24 -1.86 8.64 3.66
CA LEU A 24 -1.59 7.21 3.55
C LEU A 24 -1.86 6.68 2.14
N HIS A 25 -2.95 7.08 1.50
CA HIS A 25 -3.25 6.70 0.12
C HIS A 25 -2.13 7.12 -0.84
N LEU A 26 -1.66 8.37 -0.72
CA LEU A 26 -0.56 8.89 -1.53
C LEU A 26 0.76 8.17 -1.25
N ALA A 27 1.01 7.78 0.01
CA ALA A 27 2.15 6.97 0.37
C ALA A 27 2.08 5.57 -0.25
N TRP A 28 0.95 4.87 -0.16
CA TRP A 28 0.80 3.53 -0.71
C TRP A 28 0.98 3.48 -2.23
N ILE A 29 0.46 4.48 -2.96
CA ILE A 29 0.62 4.53 -4.43
C ILE A 29 1.98 5.09 -4.90
N GLY A 30 2.83 5.55 -3.98
CA GLY A 30 4.17 6.06 -4.29
C GLY A 30 4.20 7.51 -4.78
N ALA A 31 3.16 8.29 -4.51
CA ALA A 31 3.15 9.73 -4.75
C ALA A 31 3.97 10.51 -3.69
N ILE A 32 4.20 9.90 -2.52
CA ILE A 32 5.10 10.38 -1.47
C ILE A 32 6.37 9.52 -1.48
N ARG A 33 7.52 10.14 -1.24
CA ARG A 33 8.82 9.44 -1.15
C ARG A 33 8.84 8.44 0.00
N ASP A 34 9.31 7.23 -0.27
CA ASP A 34 9.33 6.11 0.69
C ASP A 34 10.20 6.39 1.93
N GLU A 35 11.19 7.28 1.84
CA GLU A 35 12.07 7.60 2.98
C GLU A 35 11.38 8.44 4.07
N ILE A 36 10.17 8.94 3.80
CA ILE A 36 9.44 9.82 4.74
C ILE A 36 8.78 9.01 5.86
N LEU A 37 8.36 7.78 5.57
CA LEU A 37 7.63 6.92 6.50
C LEU A 37 8.34 5.57 6.67
N PRO A 38 8.37 4.98 7.87
CA PRO A 38 8.85 3.62 8.06
C PRO A 38 8.05 2.64 7.18
N ILE A 39 8.73 1.88 6.32
CA ILE A 39 8.08 1.00 5.35
C ILE A 39 7.25 -0.11 6.02
N THR A 40 7.69 -0.55 7.19
CA THR A 40 6.99 -1.56 7.99
C THR A 40 5.66 -1.02 8.50
N ASP A 41 5.63 0.19 9.06
CA ASP A 41 4.39 0.84 9.51
C ASP A 41 3.44 1.05 8.32
N MET A 42 3.97 1.56 7.19
CA MET A 42 3.20 1.74 5.95
C MET A 42 2.57 0.42 5.46
N ALA A 43 3.30 -0.68 5.56
CA ALA A 43 2.82 -2.01 5.18
C ALA A 43 1.76 -2.54 6.16
N LEU A 44 1.91 -2.30 7.46
CA LEU A 44 0.91 -2.70 8.46
C LEU A 44 -0.41 -1.96 8.23
N ASP A 45 -0.36 -0.64 8.02
CA ASP A 45 -1.54 0.17 7.71
C ASP A 45 -2.21 -0.30 6.41
N LEU A 46 -1.41 -0.62 5.38
CA LEU A 46 -1.94 -1.16 4.13
C LEU A 46 -2.61 -2.52 4.32
N ILE A 47 -2.03 -3.41 5.12
CA ILE A 47 -2.64 -4.73 5.40
C ILE A 47 -3.98 -4.53 6.08
N GLU A 48 -4.05 -3.66 7.09
CA GLU A 48 -5.29 -3.37 7.80
C GLU A 48 -6.37 -2.83 6.85
N TYR A 49 -6.00 -1.88 6.00
CA TYR A 49 -6.90 -1.32 5.00
C TYR A 49 -7.39 -2.37 3.99
N LEU A 50 -6.48 -3.15 3.40
CA LEU A 50 -6.84 -4.19 2.44
C LEU A 50 -7.69 -5.30 3.06
N ASN A 51 -7.44 -5.64 4.32
CA ASN A 51 -8.25 -6.59 5.07
C ASN A 51 -9.65 -6.08 5.36
N GLY A 52 -9.83 -4.76 5.46
CA GLY A 52 -11.14 -4.11 5.54
C GLY A 52 -11.94 -4.20 4.24
N ILE A 53 -11.26 -4.24 3.09
CA ILE A 53 -11.90 -4.43 1.77
C ILE A 53 -12.18 -5.91 1.53
N ASP A 54 -11.12 -6.72 1.43
CA ASP A 54 -11.20 -8.16 1.20
C ASP A 54 -9.86 -8.83 1.54
N LYS A 55 -9.89 -9.67 2.58
CA LYS A 55 -8.72 -10.45 3.03
C LYS A 55 -8.14 -11.38 1.97
N THR A 56 -8.90 -11.72 0.93
CA THR A 56 -8.47 -12.65 -0.12
C THR A 56 -7.36 -12.07 -1.00
N TYR A 57 -7.24 -10.74 -1.14
CA TYR A 57 -6.18 -10.12 -1.96
C TYR A 57 -4.78 -10.54 -1.50
N ILE A 58 -4.52 -10.45 -0.20
CA ILE A 58 -3.25 -10.84 0.40
C ILE A 58 -3.17 -12.37 0.50
N GLY A 59 -4.23 -13.01 1.01
CA GLY A 59 -4.26 -14.45 1.25
C GLY A 59 -3.96 -15.27 -0.02
N GLN A 60 -4.61 -14.95 -1.14
CA GLN A 60 -4.38 -15.64 -2.42
C GLN A 60 -3.00 -15.35 -3.00
N LYS A 61 -2.51 -14.12 -2.90
CA LYS A 61 -1.20 -13.74 -3.44
C LYS A 61 -0.06 -14.47 -2.73
N TYR A 62 -0.11 -14.55 -1.42
CA TYR A 62 0.97 -15.14 -0.61
C TYR A 62 0.73 -16.61 -0.25
N ASN A 63 -0.45 -17.15 -0.57
CA ASN A 63 -0.88 -18.49 -0.16
C ASN A 63 -0.82 -18.66 1.37
N ILE A 64 -1.39 -17.69 2.08
CA ILE A 64 -1.41 -17.59 3.55
C ILE A 64 -2.85 -17.50 4.07
N SER A 65 -3.02 -17.63 5.38
CA SER A 65 -4.34 -17.63 6.01
C SER A 65 -4.94 -16.22 6.13
N ASN A 66 -4.09 -15.22 6.46
CA ASN A 66 -4.49 -13.83 6.67
C ASN A 66 -5.67 -13.66 7.65
N ASN A 67 -5.72 -14.50 8.70
CA ASN A 67 -6.79 -14.50 9.69
C ASN A 67 -6.49 -13.65 10.92
N GLY A 68 -5.21 -13.37 11.19
CA GLY A 68 -4.74 -12.56 12.33
C GLY A 68 -4.83 -11.06 12.08
N ASP A 69 -4.09 -10.31 12.90
CA ASP A 69 -3.91 -8.87 12.71
C ASP A 69 -2.88 -8.55 11.61
N SER A 70 -2.61 -7.26 11.38
CA SER A 70 -1.66 -6.82 10.36
C SER A 70 -0.23 -7.31 10.63
N THR A 71 0.15 -7.48 11.90
CA THR A 71 1.48 -7.96 12.31
C THR A 71 1.61 -9.45 12.04
N ASP A 72 0.61 -10.25 12.43
CA ASP A 72 0.54 -11.68 12.13
C ASP A 72 0.60 -11.93 10.62
N THR A 73 -0.16 -11.13 9.86
CA THR A 73 -0.20 -11.22 8.40
C THR A 73 1.17 -10.91 7.79
N LEU A 74 1.86 -9.87 8.25
CA LEU A 74 3.19 -9.54 7.77
C LEU A 74 4.20 -10.64 8.10
N MET A 75 4.07 -11.28 9.26
CA MET A 75 4.88 -12.44 9.66
C MET A 75 4.60 -13.68 8.77
N GLU A 76 3.34 -13.94 8.44
CA GLU A 76 2.95 -15.00 7.50
C GLU A 76 3.55 -14.73 6.11
N ILE A 77 3.48 -13.49 5.60
CA ILE A 77 4.10 -13.08 4.33
C ILE A 77 5.62 -13.31 4.37
N ALA A 78 6.28 -12.87 5.45
CA ALA A 78 7.72 -13.01 5.60
C ALA A 78 8.16 -14.48 5.58
N THR A 79 7.40 -15.33 6.26
CA THR A 79 7.62 -16.78 6.29
C THR A 79 7.38 -17.42 4.92
N ALA A 80 6.25 -17.11 4.28
CA ALA A 80 5.87 -17.66 2.98
C ALA A 80 6.85 -17.28 1.85
N ARG A 81 7.51 -16.12 1.97
CA ARG A 81 8.42 -15.58 0.96
C ARG A 81 9.90 -15.72 1.29
N GLY A 82 10.23 -16.34 2.43
CA GLY A 82 11.62 -16.52 2.85
C GLY A 82 12.32 -15.19 3.07
N CYS A 83 11.62 -14.20 3.62
CA CYS A 83 12.20 -12.94 4.03
C CYS A 83 12.99 -13.18 5.33
N VAL A 84 14.29 -13.46 5.19
CA VAL A 84 15.18 -13.81 6.29
C VAL A 84 16.47 -12.99 6.19
N LYS A 85 16.93 -12.45 7.33
CA LYS A 85 18.21 -11.75 7.49
C LYS A 85 19.37 -12.74 7.58
N LYS A 86 20.60 -12.22 7.44
CA LYS A 86 21.81 -13.01 7.73
C LYS A 86 21.80 -13.42 9.21
N GLY A 87 21.66 -14.71 9.48
CA GLY A 87 21.55 -15.25 10.85
C GLY A 87 20.28 -16.06 11.11
N GLY A 88 19.33 -16.09 10.17
CA GLY A 88 18.10 -16.90 10.30
C GLY A 88 16.91 -16.18 10.91
N GLU A 89 17.06 -14.90 11.28
CA GLU A 89 15.97 -14.06 11.79
C GLU A 89 15.07 -13.55 10.66
N THR A 90 13.76 -13.47 10.91
CA THR A 90 12.77 -12.95 9.96
C THR A 90 13.05 -11.48 9.61
N ASP A 91 12.98 -11.15 8.32
CA ASP A 91 13.20 -9.81 7.78
C ASP A 91 11.87 -9.11 7.45
N TYR A 92 11.33 -8.40 8.43
CA TYR A 92 10.05 -7.68 8.28
C TYR A 92 10.14 -6.52 7.29
N ASP A 93 11.24 -5.76 7.26
CA ASP A 93 11.42 -4.65 6.31
C ASP A 93 11.40 -5.15 4.87
N LYS A 94 12.00 -6.33 4.62
CA LYS A 94 11.97 -6.97 3.31
C LYS A 94 10.57 -7.47 2.93
N ALA A 95 9.81 -8.02 3.88
CA ALA A 95 8.42 -8.43 3.66
C ALA A 95 7.51 -7.23 3.41
N ALA A 96 7.68 -6.14 4.17
CA ALA A 96 6.95 -4.89 4.01
C ALA A 96 7.20 -4.29 2.63
N LYS A 97 8.48 -4.19 2.24
CA LYS A 97 8.85 -3.72 0.90
C LYS A 97 8.23 -4.56 -0.21
N LEU A 98 8.32 -5.89 -0.09
CA LEU A 98 7.71 -6.81 -1.04
C LEU A 98 6.20 -6.56 -1.19
N LEU A 99 5.50 -6.36 -0.06
CA LEU A 99 4.08 -6.09 -0.07
C LEU A 99 3.73 -4.78 -0.78
N ILE A 100 4.42 -3.69 -0.45
CA ILE A 100 4.21 -2.38 -1.08
C ILE A 100 4.51 -2.45 -2.59
N ASP A 101 5.60 -3.09 -2.98
CA ASP A 101 5.96 -3.26 -4.40
C ASP A 101 4.93 -4.11 -5.15
N ASP A 102 4.39 -5.17 -4.52
CA ASP A 102 3.35 -6.01 -5.11
C ASP A 102 1.99 -5.29 -5.21
N PHE A 103 1.67 -4.41 -4.25
CA PHE A 103 0.50 -3.54 -4.30
C PHE A 103 0.61 -2.53 -5.45
N ARG A 104 1.70 -1.75 -5.50
CA ARG A 104 1.96 -0.75 -6.56
C ARG A 104 2.06 -1.39 -7.95
N GLY A 105 2.60 -2.61 -8.00
CA GLY A 105 2.71 -3.41 -9.22
C GLY A 105 1.41 -4.10 -9.65
N VAL A 106 0.28 -3.85 -8.98
CA VAL A 106 -1.05 -4.45 -9.28
C VAL A 106 -1.01 -5.99 -9.21
N LYS A 107 -0.09 -6.56 -8.42
CA LYS A 107 0.08 -8.01 -8.29
C LYS A 107 -0.85 -8.63 -7.25
N LEU A 108 -1.46 -7.81 -6.40
CA LEU A 108 -2.54 -8.19 -5.50
C LEU A 108 -3.91 -8.20 -6.20
N GLY A 109 -4.02 -7.57 -7.37
CA GLY A 109 -5.27 -7.35 -8.09
C GLY A 109 -5.48 -5.87 -8.41
N ARG A 110 -6.60 -5.55 -9.08
CA ARG A 110 -7.01 -4.16 -9.32
C ARG A 110 -7.80 -3.68 -8.11
N ILE A 111 -7.19 -2.81 -7.31
CA ILE A 111 -7.74 -2.34 -6.04
C ILE A 111 -7.93 -0.83 -6.15
N THR A 112 -9.13 -0.37 -5.77
CA THR A 112 -9.42 1.05 -5.57
C THR A 112 -9.31 1.34 -4.09
N ILE A 113 -8.55 2.37 -3.73
CA ILE A 113 -8.30 2.78 -2.32
C ILE A 113 -9.02 4.07 -1.95
N GLU A 114 -9.95 4.53 -2.77
CA GLU A 114 -10.77 5.70 -2.48
C GLU A 114 -12.18 5.44 -3.00
N CYS A 115 -13.16 5.43 -2.08
CA CYS A 115 -14.56 5.18 -2.40
C CYS A 115 -15.40 6.41 -2.02
N VAL A 116 -16.38 6.75 -2.87
CA VAL A 116 -17.23 7.94 -2.70
C VAL A 116 -17.93 7.93 -1.34
N GLU A 117 -18.39 6.76 -0.90
CA GLU A 117 -19.08 6.58 0.37
C GLU A 117 -18.18 6.87 1.59
N GLU A 118 -16.87 6.64 1.48
CA GLU A 118 -15.92 6.93 2.55
C GLU A 118 -15.59 8.42 2.61
N VAL A 119 -15.41 9.05 1.45
CA VAL A 119 -15.18 10.49 1.34
C VAL A 119 -16.37 11.27 1.89
N MET A 120 -17.60 10.90 1.52
CA MET A 120 -18.83 11.54 2.00
C MET A 120 -19.08 11.37 3.51
N ARG A 121 -18.47 10.38 4.17
CA ARG A 121 -18.58 10.18 5.63
C ARG A 121 -17.64 11.08 6.42
N ASN A 122 -16.56 11.52 5.81
CA ASN A 122 -15.50 12.30 6.45
C ASN A 122 -15.66 13.82 6.21
N GLU A 123 -16.65 14.26 5.43
CA GLU A 123 -17.12 15.65 5.27
C GLU A 123 -18.24 16.00 6.26
#